data_AF-A0A1V9HJ32-F1
#
_entry.id   AF-A0A1V9HJ32-F1
#
_cell.length_a   1.000
_cell.length_b   1.000
_cell.length_c   1.000
_cell.angle_alpha   90.00
_cell.angle_beta   90.00
_cell.angle_gamma   90.00
#
_symmetry.space_group_name_H-M   'P 1'
#
loop_
_entity.id
_entity.type
_entity.pdbx_description
1 polymer ?
#
loop_
_entity_poly.entity_id
_entity_poly.type
_entity_poly.pdbx_seq_one_letter_code
_entity_poly.pdbx_strand_id
1 'polypeptide(L)'
;MSLRGRCGWLLLAALIAPQAQAELLVEVVPSDLPAAEIEASNALVQLVARRLPQGWTQRMTAPIQLQWRTDLPAQVHGRAIGNRILLDRALLQAWSAQSDEARFDRNAAATLPAMAALIHELAHVLDRGAGSALSRDRRLRDLAGWQVRPWRLGRGANRFSDRSPDGYERRSPAEFVAVNLEHYVLDADYACRRPALAAWFAQRLGPPQGAVRCESALPYLQADNDAGAMSLLSLDPVRVYAVDYLLAEGNEQPMSRWGHSMLRLVICAPGRAPGPACRLDLEYHRVLSFRAFVGDVQISSWRGLTGSYPSRLFVLPLNQVVDEYTKVELRALSSVPLTLAPDEIAALLKRAAQVHWSYDGRYYFIGNNCAVETYKLLHDGVPRLAAANLSSITPRGLRQRLQRAGIADLRVLDDPAHAIRQGYYFESAAAHYQAMFDVLRRGIAVPQTTVAQWLDAAPEVRAQWFDRGGLRETAAALLLEQAALRRQELLARDALKRLVQPGMAARDAVQGQLQALFGRQAQLSHPAVLSGSTGYGLPQAEEQQRLSARVAQESAVLVDGWKQLQRAGRQQLPADVRNGLEQGEANVERLRAHLRVLARGDAAADNVRPDMRMPLQVQ
;
A
#
# COMPACT_ATOMS: atom_id res chain seq x y z
N MET A 1 64.23 -26.82 17.77
CA MET A 1 62.96 -27.55 17.52
C MET A 1 61.82 -26.55 17.67
N SER A 2 61.20 -26.14 16.56
CA SER A 2 60.43 -24.89 16.48
C SER A 2 58.97 -25.04 16.91
N LEU A 3 58.43 -23.98 17.52
CA LEU A 3 57.07 -23.83 18.05
C LEU A 3 55.93 -24.02 17.02
N ARG A 4 56.21 -24.37 15.77
CA ARG A 4 55.20 -24.48 14.69
C ARG A 4 54.37 -25.77 14.73
N GLY A 5 54.77 -26.78 15.50
CA GLY A 5 54.04 -28.06 15.60
C GLY A 5 52.84 -28.07 16.57
N ARG A 6 52.72 -27.08 17.46
CA ARG A 6 51.68 -27.08 18.52
C ARG A 6 50.41 -26.28 18.18
N CYS A 7 50.43 -25.41 17.16
CA CYS A 7 49.24 -24.65 16.74
C CYS A 7 48.31 -25.43 15.79
N GLY A 8 48.79 -26.47 15.09
CA GLY A 8 47.96 -27.27 14.18
C GLY A 8 46.92 -28.14 14.91
N TRP A 9 47.26 -28.64 16.09
CA TRP A 9 46.37 -29.51 16.88
C TRP A 9 45.24 -28.74 17.59
N LEU A 10 45.45 -27.46 17.94
CA LEU A 10 44.41 -26.62 18.52
C LEU A 10 43.36 -26.16 17.49
N LEU A 11 43.77 -25.98 16.22
CA LEU A 11 42.85 -25.66 15.12
C LEU A 11 42.04 -26.88 14.64
N LEU A 12 42.61 -28.09 14.69
CA LEU A 12 41.85 -29.32 14.40
C LEU A 12 40.90 -29.72 15.54
N ALA A 13 41.26 -29.50 16.80
CA ALA A 13 40.38 -29.78 17.94
C ALA A 13 39.14 -28.84 18.00
N ALA A 14 39.23 -27.63 17.45
CA ALA A 14 38.10 -26.71 17.34
C ALA A 14 37.09 -27.09 16.23
N LEU A 15 37.47 -27.95 15.29
CA LEU A 15 36.61 -28.41 14.18
C LEU A 15 35.86 -29.72 14.49
N ILE A 16 36.16 -30.39 15.62
CA ILE A 16 35.55 -31.66 16.03
C ILE A 16 34.84 -31.51 17.39
N ALA A 17 34.79 -30.31 17.98
CA ALA A 17 33.95 -30.09 19.14
C ALA A 17 32.49 -30.36 18.74
N PRO A 18 31.80 -31.36 19.34
CA PRO A 18 30.39 -31.54 19.09
C PRO A 18 29.72 -30.23 19.44
N GLN A 19 28.91 -29.67 18.54
CA GLN A 19 28.07 -28.55 18.92
C GLN A 19 27.17 -29.07 20.04
N ALA A 20 27.46 -28.67 21.27
CA ALA A 20 26.62 -28.98 22.41
C ALA A 20 25.24 -28.42 22.08
N GLN A 21 24.30 -29.32 21.75
CA GLN A 21 22.92 -28.93 21.56
C GLN A 21 22.42 -28.48 22.92
N ALA A 22 22.20 -27.18 23.08
CA ALA A 22 21.54 -26.64 24.26
C ALA A 22 20.13 -27.24 24.28
N GLU A 23 19.92 -28.18 25.20
CA GLU A 23 18.64 -28.85 25.39
C GLU A 23 17.72 -27.93 26.20
N LEU A 24 16.44 -27.90 25.80
CA LEU A 24 15.43 -27.13 26.52
C LEU A 24 15.16 -27.81 27.87
N LEU A 25 15.52 -27.15 28.97
CA LEU A 25 15.36 -27.67 30.33
C LEU A 25 13.96 -27.34 30.87
N VAL A 26 12.96 -28.15 30.51
CA VAL A 26 11.60 -28.08 31.08
C VAL A 26 11.36 -29.30 31.97
N GLU A 27 11.15 -29.06 33.26
CA GLU A 27 10.87 -30.07 34.26
C GLU A 27 9.38 -30.08 34.59
N VAL A 28 8.71 -31.21 34.34
CA VAL A 28 7.30 -31.39 34.71
C VAL A 28 7.21 -31.62 36.21
N VAL A 29 6.46 -30.76 36.91
CA VAL A 29 6.19 -30.91 38.34
C VAL A 29 5.09 -31.95 38.52
N PRO A 30 5.36 -33.10 39.16
CA PRO A 30 4.44 -34.24 39.16
C PRO A 30 3.31 -34.13 40.19
N SER A 31 3.32 -33.13 41.09
CA SER A 31 2.33 -33.01 42.15
C SER A 31 0.92 -33.00 41.55
N ASP A 32 0.12 -34.02 41.89
CA ASP A 32 -1.28 -34.24 41.48
C ASP A 32 -1.52 -34.79 40.05
N LEU A 33 -0.47 -35.30 39.37
CA LEU A 33 -0.57 -35.93 38.05
C LEU A 33 -0.39 -37.46 38.09
N PRO A 34 -1.29 -38.23 37.45
CA PRO A 34 -1.08 -39.66 37.17
C PRO A 34 0.15 -39.90 36.30
N ALA A 35 0.75 -41.10 36.39
CA ALA A 35 1.94 -41.46 35.61
C ALA A 35 1.76 -41.27 34.09
N ALA A 36 0.59 -41.63 33.55
CA ALA A 36 0.27 -41.43 32.14
C ALA A 36 0.25 -39.94 31.72
N GLU A 37 -0.20 -39.05 32.60
CA GLU A 37 -0.20 -37.60 32.34
C GLU A 37 1.20 -37.00 32.44
N ILE A 38 2.08 -37.55 33.29
CA ILE A 38 3.50 -37.15 33.35
C ILE A 38 4.21 -37.56 32.05
N GLU A 39 4.01 -38.79 31.59
CA GLU A 39 4.56 -39.27 30.32
C GLU A 39 4.06 -38.44 29.14
N ALA A 40 2.75 -38.17 29.09
CA ALA A 40 2.14 -37.29 28.11
C ALA A 40 2.78 -35.89 28.15
N SER A 41 2.91 -35.28 29.33
CA SER A 41 3.53 -33.96 29.48
C SER A 41 4.95 -33.93 28.91
N ASN A 42 5.76 -34.95 29.20
CA ASN A 42 7.13 -35.05 28.67
C ASN A 42 7.13 -35.21 27.14
N ALA A 43 6.22 -36.01 26.58
CA ALA A 43 6.09 -36.17 25.14
C ALA A 43 5.69 -34.85 24.44
N LEU A 44 4.77 -34.07 25.02
CA LEU A 44 4.40 -32.74 24.51
C LEU A 44 5.60 -31.77 24.55
N VAL A 45 6.35 -31.74 25.65
CA VAL A 45 7.56 -30.91 25.79
C VAL A 45 8.59 -31.28 24.72
N GLN A 46 8.85 -32.57 24.50
CA GLN A 46 9.77 -33.02 23.45
C GLN A 46 9.27 -32.64 22.05
N LEU A 47 7.96 -32.76 21.80
CA LEU A 47 7.34 -32.40 20.52
C LEU A 47 7.51 -30.91 20.20
N VAL A 48 7.38 -30.04 21.22
CA VAL A 48 7.61 -28.59 21.11
C VAL A 48 9.11 -28.29 20.98
N ALA A 49 9.96 -28.87 21.83
CA ALA A 49 11.41 -28.62 21.83
C ALA A 49 12.03 -28.93 20.46
N ARG A 50 11.60 -30.01 19.80
CA ARG A 50 12.05 -30.38 18.45
C ARG A 50 11.69 -29.36 17.38
N ARG A 51 10.74 -28.44 17.61
CA ARG A 51 10.34 -27.42 16.62
C ARG A 51 10.92 -26.04 16.90
N LEU A 52 11.37 -25.78 18.12
CA LEU A 52 11.90 -24.48 18.48
C LEU A 52 13.16 -24.15 17.66
N PRO A 53 13.34 -22.89 17.26
CA PRO A 53 14.58 -22.41 16.68
C PRO A 53 15.76 -22.61 17.65
N GLN A 54 16.94 -22.94 17.12
CA GLN A 54 18.14 -23.20 17.93
C GLN A 54 18.53 -22.01 18.82
N GLY A 55 18.41 -20.78 18.32
CA GLY A 55 18.72 -19.57 19.08
C GLY A 55 17.69 -19.28 20.18
N TRP A 56 16.50 -19.90 20.14
CA TRP A 56 15.54 -19.88 21.25
C TRP A 56 16.03 -20.79 22.37
N THR A 57 16.32 -22.06 22.08
CA THR A 57 16.75 -23.02 23.11
C THR A 57 18.05 -22.60 23.78
N GLN A 58 19.02 -22.06 23.03
CA GLN A 58 20.28 -21.54 23.56
C GLN A 58 20.12 -20.38 24.57
N ARG A 59 19.03 -19.62 24.50
CA ARG A 59 18.75 -18.51 25.43
C ARG A 59 18.01 -18.94 26.68
N MET A 60 17.43 -20.14 26.68
CA MET A 60 16.71 -20.69 27.83
C MET A 60 17.66 -21.57 28.65
N THR A 61 18.56 -20.93 29.40
CA THR A 61 19.60 -21.64 30.16
C THR A 61 19.19 -22.05 31.58
N ALA A 62 18.09 -21.51 32.09
CA ALA A 62 17.60 -21.81 33.43
C ALA A 62 16.49 -22.86 33.38
N PRO A 63 16.40 -23.79 34.35
CA PRO A 63 15.33 -24.78 34.41
C PRO A 63 13.96 -24.11 34.49
N ILE A 64 13.00 -24.64 33.73
CA ILE A 64 11.62 -24.17 33.66
C ILE A 64 10.72 -25.24 34.26
N GLN A 65 9.93 -24.87 35.27
CA GLN A 65 8.99 -25.80 35.88
C GLN A 65 7.64 -25.71 35.18
N LEU A 66 7.17 -26.82 34.60
CA LEU A 66 5.85 -26.94 34.02
C LEU A 66 4.87 -27.54 35.03
N GLN A 67 3.77 -26.84 35.31
CA GLN A 67 2.72 -27.27 36.22
C GLN A 67 1.37 -27.24 35.51
N TRP A 68 0.59 -28.31 35.63
CA TRP A 68 -0.77 -28.36 35.13
C TRP A 68 -1.76 -27.97 36.23
N ARG A 69 -2.72 -27.12 35.89
CA ARG A 69 -3.63 -26.46 36.84
C ARG A 69 -5.08 -26.68 36.41
N THR A 70 -5.97 -26.77 37.39
CA THR A 70 -7.42 -26.83 37.19
C THR A 70 -8.13 -25.55 37.64
N ASP A 71 -7.38 -24.59 38.17
CA ASP A 71 -7.85 -23.34 38.78
C ASP A 71 -7.50 -22.09 37.96
N LEU A 72 -7.07 -22.25 36.70
CA LEU A 72 -6.91 -21.12 35.80
C LEU A 72 -8.27 -20.55 35.40
N PRO A 73 -8.39 -19.22 35.16
CA PRO A 73 -9.63 -18.63 34.68
C PRO A 73 -10.10 -19.24 33.36
N ALA A 74 -11.43 -19.30 33.14
CA ALA A 74 -12.10 -20.02 32.05
C ALA A 74 -11.77 -19.59 30.58
N GLN A 75 -10.78 -18.73 30.37
CA GLN A 75 -10.28 -18.28 29.06
C GLN A 75 -8.74 -18.20 29.02
N VAL A 76 -8.06 -18.78 30.01
CA VAL A 76 -6.61 -18.69 30.18
C VAL A 76 -6.04 -20.09 30.07
N HIS A 77 -5.46 -20.39 28.91
CA HIS A 77 -4.78 -21.66 28.65
C HIS A 77 -3.45 -21.80 29.40
N GLY A 78 -2.80 -20.68 29.74
CA GLY A 78 -1.52 -20.69 30.43
C GLY A 78 -1.18 -19.39 31.15
N ARG A 79 -0.17 -19.47 32.02
CA ARG A 79 0.51 -18.33 32.65
C ARG A 79 1.96 -18.63 32.95
N ALA A 80 2.85 -17.74 32.57
CA ALA A 80 4.26 -17.82 32.93
C ALA A 80 4.58 -16.88 34.10
N ILE A 81 5.15 -17.40 35.19
CA ILE A 81 5.55 -16.67 36.40
C ILE A 81 7.03 -16.95 36.71
N GLY A 82 7.92 -16.03 36.33
CA GLY A 82 9.36 -16.30 36.37
C GLY A 82 9.70 -17.45 35.43
N ASN A 83 10.36 -18.48 35.96
CA ASN A 83 10.66 -19.74 35.24
C ASN A 83 9.61 -20.84 35.50
N ARG A 84 8.41 -20.48 35.94
CA ARG A 84 7.31 -21.44 36.09
C ARG A 84 6.28 -21.19 34.99
N ILE A 85 5.84 -22.26 34.35
CA ILE A 85 4.75 -22.26 33.38
C ILE A 85 3.59 -23.03 34.01
N LEU A 86 2.44 -22.37 34.10
CA LEU A 86 1.18 -22.97 34.52
C LEU A 86 0.33 -23.17 33.26
N LEU A 87 -0.13 -24.39 32.97
CA LEU A 87 -1.04 -24.66 31.85
C LEU A 87 -2.34 -25.29 32.33
N ASP A 88 -3.43 -25.07 31.60
CA ASP A 88 -4.72 -25.69 31.90
C ASP A 88 -4.66 -27.20 31.65
N ARG A 89 -4.92 -28.00 32.69
CA ARG A 89 -4.92 -29.47 32.63
C ARG A 89 -5.91 -30.02 31.62
N ALA A 90 -6.97 -29.28 31.27
CA ALA A 90 -7.91 -29.69 30.23
C ALA A 90 -7.23 -29.86 28.85
N LEU A 91 -6.18 -29.08 28.55
CA LEU A 91 -5.39 -29.22 27.32
C LEU A 91 -4.64 -30.55 27.30
N LEU A 92 -4.00 -30.91 28.43
CA LEU A 92 -3.30 -32.18 28.56
C LEU A 92 -4.25 -33.37 28.44
N GLN A 93 -5.43 -33.29 29.08
CA GLN A 93 -6.44 -34.34 29.01
C GLN A 93 -6.98 -34.52 27.59
N ALA A 94 -7.34 -33.42 26.92
CA ALA A 94 -7.81 -33.46 25.54
C ALA A 94 -6.74 -34.03 24.60
N TRP A 95 -5.47 -33.62 24.75
CA TRP A 95 -4.37 -34.11 23.94
C TRP A 95 -4.08 -35.60 24.19
N SER A 96 -4.10 -36.02 25.46
CA SER A 96 -3.88 -37.41 25.88
C SER A 96 -5.03 -38.34 25.49
N ALA A 97 -6.25 -37.84 25.30
CA ALA A 97 -7.38 -38.65 24.86
C ALA A 97 -7.33 -39.02 23.35
N GLN A 98 -6.46 -38.37 22.56
CA GLN A 98 -6.32 -38.64 21.14
C GLN A 98 -5.51 -39.93 20.86
N SER A 99 -5.65 -40.47 19.65
CA SER A 99 -4.78 -41.56 19.16
C SER A 99 -3.33 -41.09 19.03
N ASP A 100 -2.39 -42.03 19.03
CA ASP A 100 -0.98 -41.70 18.89
C ASP A 100 -0.69 -41.01 17.55
N GLU A 101 -1.33 -41.39 16.44
CA GLU A 101 -1.14 -40.69 15.16
C GLU A 101 -1.57 -39.22 15.25
N ALA A 102 -2.71 -38.94 15.88
CA ALA A 102 -3.23 -37.60 16.05
C ALA A 102 -2.38 -36.73 16.98
N ARG A 103 -1.65 -37.32 17.94
CA ARG A 103 -0.71 -36.59 18.81
C ARG A 103 0.50 -36.05 18.05
N PHE A 104 0.90 -36.69 16.95
CA PHE A 104 2.00 -36.22 16.10
C PHE A 104 1.53 -35.32 14.94
N ASP A 105 0.24 -35.36 14.60
CA ASP A 105 -0.36 -34.40 13.67
C ASP A 105 -0.54 -33.04 14.33
N ARG A 106 0.29 -32.08 13.90
CA ARG A 106 0.24 -30.68 14.33
C ARG A 106 -1.14 -30.04 14.13
N ASN A 107 -1.87 -30.46 13.11
CA ASN A 107 -3.15 -29.85 12.74
C ASN A 107 -4.33 -30.49 13.49
N ALA A 108 -4.09 -31.52 14.30
CA ALA A 108 -5.14 -32.16 15.08
C ALA A 108 -5.70 -31.20 16.15
N ALA A 109 -7.02 -31.31 16.38
CA ALA A 109 -7.80 -30.34 17.14
C ALA A 109 -7.34 -30.13 18.59
N ALA A 110 -6.77 -31.16 19.25
CA ALA A 110 -6.22 -31.00 20.60
C ALA A 110 -4.68 -30.90 20.63
N THR A 111 -3.98 -31.27 19.56
CA THR A 111 -2.52 -31.11 19.44
C THR A 111 -2.13 -29.65 19.24
N LEU A 112 -2.80 -28.94 18.33
CA LEU A 112 -2.48 -27.53 18.04
C LEU A 112 -2.64 -26.64 19.30
N PRO A 113 -3.75 -26.66 20.05
CA PRO A 113 -3.91 -25.80 21.23
C PRO A 113 -2.93 -26.13 22.36
N ALA A 114 -2.62 -27.41 22.59
CA ALA A 114 -1.65 -27.82 23.62
C ALA A 114 -0.23 -27.32 23.29
N MET A 115 0.20 -27.46 22.03
CA MET A 115 1.48 -26.94 21.58
C MET A 115 1.53 -25.41 21.61
N ALA A 116 0.47 -24.76 21.12
CA ALA A 116 0.35 -23.30 21.10
C ALA A 116 0.45 -22.71 22.52
N ALA A 117 -0.30 -23.26 23.49
CA ALA A 117 -0.25 -22.82 24.87
C ALA A 117 1.15 -22.96 25.49
N LEU A 118 1.83 -24.10 25.30
CA LEU A 118 3.19 -24.28 25.80
C LEU A 118 4.18 -23.31 25.14
N ILE A 119 4.11 -23.12 23.82
CA ILE A 119 4.97 -22.19 23.08
C ILE A 119 4.73 -20.74 23.51
N HIS A 120 3.46 -20.35 23.71
CA HIS A 120 3.06 -19.03 24.19
C HIS A 120 3.72 -18.70 25.53
N GLU A 121 3.61 -19.62 26.51
CA GLU A 121 4.20 -19.39 27.82
C GLU A 121 5.73 -19.45 27.80
N LEU A 122 6.33 -20.33 26.98
CA LEU A 122 7.77 -20.32 26.74
C LEU A 122 8.24 -19.00 26.12
N ALA A 123 7.43 -18.37 25.26
CA ALA A 123 7.74 -17.07 24.67
C ALA A 123 7.73 -15.96 25.72
N HIS A 124 6.83 -16.01 26.71
CA HIS A 124 6.86 -15.08 27.85
C HIS A 124 8.07 -15.30 28.77
N VAL A 125 8.50 -16.55 28.97
CA VAL A 125 9.74 -16.83 29.70
C VAL A 125 10.94 -16.27 28.91
N LEU A 126 11.00 -16.51 27.61
CA LEU A 126 12.04 -15.99 26.71
C LEU A 126 12.10 -14.45 26.75
N ASP A 127 10.97 -13.77 26.55
CA ASP A 127 10.92 -12.29 26.46
C ASP A 127 11.33 -11.59 27.77
N ARG A 128 11.05 -12.23 28.91
CA ARG A 128 11.46 -11.73 30.24
C ARG A 128 12.89 -12.11 30.63
N GLY A 129 13.48 -13.09 29.94
CA GLY A 129 14.83 -13.58 30.18
C GLY A 129 15.91 -12.52 29.94
N ALA A 130 17.05 -12.68 30.62
CA ALA A 130 18.20 -11.80 30.46
C ALA A 130 18.67 -11.81 28.99
N GLY A 131 18.81 -10.62 28.39
CA GLY A 131 19.31 -10.46 27.01
C GLY A 131 18.30 -10.71 25.89
N SER A 132 17.03 -10.94 26.18
CA SER A 132 16.00 -11.27 25.17
C SER A 132 14.77 -10.35 25.21
N ALA A 133 14.96 -9.06 25.52
CA ALA A 133 13.87 -8.07 25.60
C ALA A 133 13.22 -7.76 24.24
N LEU A 134 12.62 -8.77 23.60
CA LEU A 134 12.03 -8.75 22.26
C LEU A 134 10.88 -7.74 22.21
N SER A 135 9.95 -7.81 23.16
CA SER A 135 8.78 -6.92 23.26
C SER A 135 9.14 -5.44 23.46
N ARG A 136 10.35 -5.17 23.97
CA ARG A 136 10.89 -3.82 24.17
C ARG A 136 11.70 -3.31 22.97
N ASP A 137 12.06 -4.20 22.05
CA ASP A 137 12.82 -3.85 20.85
C ASP A 137 12.03 -2.85 19.99
N ARG A 138 12.69 -1.75 19.59
CA ARG A 138 12.05 -0.67 18.83
C ARG A 138 11.59 -1.18 17.46
N ARG A 139 12.41 -2.00 16.80
CA ARG A 139 12.12 -2.53 15.46
C ARG A 139 10.93 -3.48 15.49
N LEU A 140 10.84 -4.35 16.51
CA LEU A 140 9.67 -5.20 16.68
C LEU A 140 8.40 -4.33 16.80
N ARG A 141 8.43 -3.30 17.64
CA ARG A 141 7.25 -2.44 17.86
C ARG A 141 6.83 -1.68 16.62
N ASP A 142 7.77 -1.32 15.74
CA ASP A 142 7.48 -0.75 14.42
C ASP A 142 6.77 -1.79 13.53
N LEU A 143 7.34 -2.99 13.40
CA LEU A 143 6.77 -4.09 12.61
C LEU A 143 5.37 -4.51 13.09
N ALA A 144 5.20 -4.59 14.40
CA ALA A 144 3.97 -4.98 15.06
C ALA A 144 2.84 -3.96 14.91
N GLY A 145 3.16 -2.69 14.65
CA GLY A 145 2.16 -1.65 14.42
C GLY A 145 1.90 -0.70 15.58
N TRP A 146 2.72 -0.73 16.65
CA TRP A 146 2.76 0.34 17.65
C TRP A 146 3.50 1.56 17.09
N GLN A 147 2.92 2.19 16.07
CA GLN A 147 3.55 3.26 15.29
C GLN A 147 3.98 4.45 16.17
N VAL A 148 5.10 5.07 15.81
CA VAL A 148 5.58 6.31 16.44
C VAL A 148 4.58 7.45 16.22
N ARG A 149 4.40 8.30 17.23
CA ARG A 149 3.57 9.51 17.13
C ARG A 149 4.39 10.66 16.56
N PRO A 150 3.84 11.46 15.63
CA PRO A 150 4.63 12.50 14.97
C PRO A 150 4.97 13.70 15.88
N TRP A 151 4.13 13.99 16.90
CA TRP A 151 4.23 15.18 17.77
C TRP A 151 4.24 14.87 19.28
N ARG A 152 4.09 13.61 19.69
CA ARG A 152 4.06 13.21 21.10
C ARG A 152 5.14 12.19 21.37
N LEU A 153 5.76 12.24 22.55
CA LEU A 153 6.61 11.15 23.02
C LEU A 153 5.78 9.86 23.11
N GLY A 154 6.37 8.75 22.69
CA GLY A 154 5.74 7.43 22.74
C GLY A 154 5.07 6.97 21.43
N ARG A 155 4.27 5.91 21.54
CA ARG A 155 3.70 5.16 20.41
C ARG A 155 2.16 5.19 20.45
N GLY A 156 1.53 5.04 19.29
CA GLY A 156 0.09 4.89 19.14
C GLY A 156 -0.42 3.52 19.57
N ALA A 157 -1.74 3.34 19.56
CA ALA A 157 -2.35 2.02 19.66
C ALA A 157 -2.05 1.20 18.39
N ASN A 158 -2.10 -0.13 18.49
CA ASN A 158 -1.93 -1.01 17.35
C ASN A 158 -3.19 -1.03 16.47
N ARG A 159 -3.07 -0.51 15.25
CA ARG A 159 -4.14 -0.40 14.24
C ARG A 159 -4.05 -1.44 13.13
N PHE A 160 -3.17 -2.43 13.26
CA PHE A 160 -3.11 -3.59 12.36
C PHE A 160 -4.14 -4.63 12.78
N SER A 161 -5.42 -4.24 12.80
CA SER A 161 -6.52 -5.08 13.28
C SER A 161 -6.96 -6.14 12.29
N ASP A 162 -6.76 -5.89 11.00
CA ASP A 162 -7.26 -6.77 9.96
C ASP A 162 -6.25 -7.86 9.62
N ARG A 163 -6.77 -9.04 9.25
CA ARG A 163 -5.95 -10.23 8.95
C ARG A 163 -4.95 -10.53 10.09
N SER A 164 -5.40 -10.36 11.32
CA SER A 164 -4.76 -10.79 12.57
C SER A 164 -4.95 -12.31 12.72
N PRO A 165 -3.93 -13.10 13.05
CA PRO A 165 -4.10 -14.52 13.32
C PRO A 165 -4.93 -14.76 14.60
N ASP A 166 -4.69 -13.93 15.62
CA ASP A 166 -5.44 -13.85 16.86
C ASP A 166 -5.52 -12.38 17.26
N GLY A 167 -6.70 -11.90 17.68
CA GLY A 167 -6.88 -10.52 18.16
C GLY A 167 -6.09 -10.21 19.44
N TYR A 168 -5.71 -11.22 20.20
CA TYR A 168 -4.93 -11.11 21.44
C TYR A 168 -3.53 -10.53 21.21
N GLU A 169 -2.93 -10.72 20.02
CA GLU A 169 -1.60 -10.19 19.70
C GLU A 169 -1.48 -8.66 19.88
N ARG A 170 -2.60 -7.94 19.77
CA ARG A 170 -2.63 -6.47 19.86
C ARG A 170 -2.78 -5.96 21.29
N ARG A 171 -2.96 -6.85 22.26
CA ARG A 171 -3.21 -6.51 23.67
C ARG A 171 -2.01 -5.82 24.31
N SER A 172 -0.81 -6.36 24.08
CA SER A 172 0.45 -5.79 24.55
C SER A 172 1.61 -6.22 23.65
N PRO A 173 2.76 -5.52 23.66
CA PRO A 173 3.95 -5.99 22.93
C PRO A 173 4.44 -7.36 23.37
N ALA A 174 4.20 -7.77 24.63
CA ALA A 174 4.57 -9.11 25.10
C ALA A 174 3.63 -10.17 24.51
N GLU A 175 2.31 -9.91 24.47
CA GLU A 175 1.36 -10.80 23.80
C GLU A 175 1.63 -10.89 22.31
N PHE A 176 2.05 -9.79 21.68
CA PHE A 176 2.42 -9.81 20.27
C PHE A 176 3.56 -10.78 20.01
N VAL A 177 4.60 -10.77 20.84
CA VAL A 177 5.72 -11.71 20.73
C VAL A 177 5.23 -13.13 20.93
N ALA A 178 4.47 -13.40 21.99
CA ALA A 178 4.01 -14.75 22.31
C ALA A 178 3.15 -15.35 21.19
N VAL A 179 2.07 -14.65 20.79
CA VAL A 179 1.20 -15.08 19.69
C VAL A 179 1.99 -15.29 18.41
N ASN A 180 2.84 -14.33 18.03
CA ASN A 180 3.56 -14.47 16.77
C ASN A 180 4.64 -15.56 16.79
N LEU A 181 5.20 -15.88 17.95
CA LEU A 181 6.14 -16.99 18.08
C LEU A 181 5.44 -18.36 18.03
N GLU A 182 4.20 -18.47 18.50
CA GLU A 182 3.37 -19.66 18.23
C GLU A 182 3.28 -19.91 16.73
N HIS A 183 2.85 -18.92 15.97
CA HIS A 183 2.71 -19.05 14.52
C HIS A 183 4.06 -19.21 13.82
N TYR A 184 5.11 -18.52 14.28
CA TYR A 184 6.46 -18.67 13.71
C TYR A 184 6.98 -20.11 13.81
N VAL A 185 6.63 -20.82 14.88
CA VAL A 185 7.05 -22.21 15.13
C VAL A 185 6.09 -23.23 14.50
N LEU A 186 4.79 -22.95 14.52
CA LEU A 186 3.75 -23.92 14.13
C LEU A 186 3.29 -23.76 12.68
N ASP A 187 3.24 -22.54 12.14
CA ASP A 187 2.77 -22.28 10.77
C ASP A 187 3.95 -22.29 9.78
N ALA A 188 3.96 -23.28 8.89
CA ALA A 188 5.00 -23.45 7.87
C ALA A 188 5.04 -22.29 6.85
N ASP A 189 3.90 -21.59 6.68
CA ASP A 189 3.73 -20.45 5.76
C ASP A 189 3.95 -19.09 6.46
N TYR A 190 4.33 -19.07 7.75
CA TYR A 190 4.46 -17.82 8.52
C TYR A 190 5.35 -16.78 7.83
N ALA A 191 6.46 -17.22 7.24
CA ALA A 191 7.38 -16.34 6.51
C ALA A 191 6.75 -15.70 5.27
N CYS A 192 5.75 -16.34 4.68
CA CYS A 192 5.03 -15.85 3.51
C CYS A 192 3.88 -14.93 3.91
N ARG A 193 3.26 -15.19 5.07
CA ARG A 193 2.20 -14.35 5.66
C ARG A 193 2.73 -13.08 6.29
N ARG A 194 3.88 -13.13 6.98
CA ARG A 194 4.48 -12.01 7.72
C ARG A 194 6.00 -11.90 7.45
N PRO A 195 6.41 -11.60 6.21
CA PRO A 195 7.82 -11.72 5.79
C PRO A 195 8.79 -10.83 6.57
N ALA A 196 8.41 -9.59 6.88
CA ALA A 196 9.28 -8.67 7.62
C ALA A 196 9.47 -9.11 9.09
N LEU A 197 8.43 -9.67 9.70
CA LEU A 197 8.47 -10.15 11.09
C LEU A 197 9.18 -11.49 11.19
N ALA A 198 8.94 -12.40 10.26
CA ALA A 198 9.66 -13.67 10.15
C ALA A 198 11.17 -13.46 9.96
N ALA A 199 11.58 -12.53 9.10
CA ALA A 199 12.99 -12.18 8.93
C ALA A 199 13.61 -11.63 10.24
N TRP A 200 12.86 -10.82 10.99
CA TRP A 200 13.30 -10.30 12.28
C TRP A 200 13.45 -11.41 13.34
N PHE A 201 12.50 -12.34 13.43
CA PHE A 201 12.62 -13.50 14.31
C PHE A 201 13.77 -14.41 13.89
N ALA A 202 13.96 -14.67 12.59
CA ALA A 202 15.05 -15.48 12.09
C ALA A 202 16.41 -14.90 12.45
N GLN A 203 16.58 -13.58 12.35
CA GLN A 203 17.82 -12.91 12.78
C GLN A 203 18.08 -13.07 14.28
N ARG A 204 17.03 -13.10 15.10
CA ARG A 204 17.17 -13.17 16.56
C ARG A 204 17.23 -14.57 17.10
N LEU A 205 16.42 -15.49 16.62
CA LEU A 205 16.21 -16.82 17.19
C LEU A 205 16.70 -17.94 16.26
N GLY A 206 17.04 -17.62 15.02
CA GLY A 206 17.25 -18.61 13.96
C GLY A 206 15.96 -18.93 13.21
N PRO A 207 16.06 -19.51 12.00
CA PRO A 207 14.90 -19.91 11.21
C PRO A 207 14.09 -21.00 11.94
N PRO A 208 12.77 -21.09 11.70
CA PRO A 208 11.97 -22.16 12.25
C PRO A 208 12.20 -23.44 11.44
N GLN A 209 11.89 -24.58 12.04
CA GLN A 209 12.01 -25.87 11.34
C GLN A 209 10.83 -26.07 10.39
N GLY A 210 11.11 -26.57 9.18
CA GLY A 210 10.06 -26.88 8.19
C GLY A 210 9.41 -25.66 7.53
N ALA A 211 10.10 -24.50 7.51
CA ALA A 211 9.62 -23.31 6.81
C ALA A 211 9.50 -23.55 5.29
N VAL A 212 8.38 -23.13 4.69
CA VAL A 212 8.15 -23.21 3.25
C VAL A 212 8.83 -22.04 2.54
N ARG A 213 9.28 -22.26 1.30
CA ARG A 213 9.83 -21.20 0.44
C ARG A 213 8.69 -20.35 -0.13
N CYS A 214 8.75 -19.05 0.11
CA CYS A 214 7.75 -18.11 -0.38
C CYS A 214 8.02 -17.65 -1.82
N GLU A 215 6.94 -17.34 -2.53
CA GLU A 215 7.03 -16.52 -3.73
C GLU A 215 7.56 -15.12 -3.39
N SER A 216 8.33 -14.51 -4.31
CA SER A 216 8.86 -13.16 -4.11
C SER A 216 7.82 -12.07 -4.39
N ALA A 217 6.84 -12.36 -5.23
CA ALA A 217 5.84 -11.42 -5.67
C ALA A 217 4.84 -11.09 -4.55
N LEU A 218 4.50 -9.80 -4.43
CA LEU A 218 3.64 -9.27 -3.39
C LEU A 218 2.25 -8.97 -3.96
N PRO A 219 1.18 -9.47 -3.33
CA PRO A 219 -0.18 -9.18 -3.76
C PRO A 219 -0.59 -7.77 -3.31
N TYR A 220 -1.13 -6.98 -4.23
CA TYR A 220 -1.80 -5.71 -3.95
C TYR A 220 -3.13 -5.64 -4.67
N LEU A 221 -4.13 -5.06 -4.03
CA LEU A 221 -5.36 -4.68 -4.71
C LEU A 221 -5.16 -3.26 -5.28
N GLN A 222 -5.26 -3.12 -6.61
CA GLN A 222 -5.08 -1.85 -7.30
C GLN A 222 -6.39 -1.37 -7.92
N ALA A 223 -6.51 -0.05 -8.10
CA ALA A 223 -7.49 0.53 -9.01
C ALA A 223 -6.98 0.39 -10.45
N ASP A 224 -7.92 0.22 -11.39
CA ASP A 224 -7.65 0.26 -12.82
C ASP A 224 -8.13 1.60 -13.43
N ASN A 225 -7.92 1.78 -14.74
CA ASN A 225 -8.23 3.05 -15.42
C ASN A 225 -9.74 3.35 -15.49
N ASP A 226 -10.59 2.32 -15.52
CA ASP A 226 -12.04 2.47 -15.55
C ASP A 226 -12.59 2.78 -14.16
N ALA A 227 -13.63 3.62 -14.10
CA ALA A 227 -14.25 4.02 -12.84
C ALA A 227 -14.81 2.81 -12.08
N GLY A 228 -14.27 2.58 -10.87
CA GLY A 228 -14.65 1.45 -10.02
C GLY A 228 -14.01 0.11 -10.40
N ALA A 229 -13.24 0.06 -11.48
CA ALA A 229 -12.51 -1.14 -11.87
C ALA A 229 -11.33 -1.39 -10.95
N MET A 230 -11.17 -2.64 -10.54
CA MET A 230 -10.10 -3.06 -9.64
C MET A 230 -9.59 -4.47 -10.00
N SER A 231 -8.31 -4.70 -9.72
CA SER A 231 -7.65 -5.97 -10.00
C SER A 231 -6.62 -6.32 -8.92
N LEU A 232 -6.28 -7.61 -8.82
CA LEU A 232 -5.19 -8.08 -7.97
C LEU A 232 -3.87 -7.99 -8.75
N LEU A 233 -3.00 -7.07 -8.33
CA LEU A 233 -1.64 -6.90 -8.85
C LEU A 233 -0.69 -7.86 -8.13
N SER A 234 0.05 -8.65 -8.89
CA SER A 234 1.23 -9.38 -8.41
C SER A 234 2.48 -8.56 -8.71
N LEU A 235 3.08 -7.95 -7.68
CA LEU A 235 4.24 -7.07 -7.81
C LEU A 235 5.52 -7.79 -7.38
N ASP A 236 6.40 -8.10 -8.33
CA ASP A 236 7.76 -8.56 -8.03
C ASP A 236 8.66 -7.38 -7.62
N PRO A 237 9.19 -7.35 -6.38
CA PRO A 237 10.10 -6.30 -5.93
C PRO A 237 11.33 -6.12 -6.82
N VAL A 238 11.81 -7.18 -7.49
CA VAL A 238 13.00 -7.13 -8.35
C VAL A 238 12.78 -6.22 -9.57
N ARG A 239 11.52 -6.03 -10.01
CA ARG A 239 11.19 -5.14 -11.14
C ARG A 239 11.16 -3.66 -10.75
N VAL A 240 11.20 -3.33 -9.46
CA VAL A 240 11.13 -1.94 -8.99
C VAL A 240 12.53 -1.36 -8.94
N TYR A 241 12.86 -0.53 -9.93
CA TYR A 241 14.16 0.12 -10.05
C TYR A 241 14.38 1.21 -9.00
N ALA A 242 13.34 2.02 -8.73
CA ALA A 242 13.43 3.12 -7.79
C ALA A 242 12.08 3.41 -7.14
N VAL A 243 12.13 4.07 -5.98
CA VAL A 243 10.95 4.67 -5.33
C VAL A 243 11.18 6.17 -5.28
N ASP A 244 10.25 6.93 -5.85
CA ASP A 244 10.29 8.38 -5.83
C ASP A 244 9.30 8.91 -4.80
N TYR A 245 9.68 9.97 -4.09
CA TYR A 245 8.76 10.82 -3.35
C TYR A 245 7.96 11.67 -4.34
N LEU A 246 6.69 11.32 -4.53
CA LEU A 246 5.78 12.02 -5.44
C LEU A 246 4.99 13.07 -4.65
N LEU A 247 5.08 14.33 -5.06
CA LEU A 247 4.42 15.44 -4.43
C LEU A 247 3.57 16.21 -5.45
N ALA A 248 2.26 16.25 -5.20
CA ALA A 248 1.38 17.23 -5.83
C ALA A 248 1.58 18.58 -5.14
N GLU A 249 1.99 19.60 -5.90
CA GLU A 249 2.28 20.93 -5.37
C GLU A 249 1.06 21.59 -4.77
N GLY A 250 1.21 22.52 -3.83
CA GLY A 250 0.05 23.19 -3.23
C GLY A 250 -0.70 24.05 -4.25
N ASN A 251 -2.01 24.25 -4.05
CA ASN A 251 -2.80 25.25 -4.79
C ASN A 251 -3.42 26.28 -3.83
N GLU A 252 -4.24 27.20 -4.35
CA GLU A 252 -4.89 28.24 -3.54
C GLU A 252 -6.01 27.71 -2.64
N GLN A 253 -6.48 26.47 -2.83
CA GLN A 253 -7.54 25.91 -2.01
C GLN A 253 -7.03 25.53 -0.61
N PRO A 254 -7.78 25.85 0.47
CA PRO A 254 -7.32 25.63 1.86
C PRO A 254 -6.89 24.19 2.18
N MET A 255 -7.59 23.19 1.63
CA MET A 255 -7.31 21.76 1.86
C MET A 255 -6.13 21.23 1.05
N SER A 256 -5.79 21.88 -0.07
CA SER A 256 -4.75 21.45 -1.01
C SER A 256 -3.49 22.33 -0.96
N ARG A 257 -3.50 23.43 -0.19
CA ARG A 257 -2.39 24.40 0.00
C ARG A 257 -1.06 23.78 0.44
N TRP A 258 -1.11 22.66 1.14
CA TRP A 258 0.08 22.00 1.68
C TRP A 258 0.67 20.93 0.75
N GLY A 259 -0.03 20.61 -0.34
CA GLY A 259 0.32 19.54 -1.26
C GLY A 259 -0.30 18.19 -0.89
N HIS A 260 -0.03 17.16 -1.69
CA HIS A 260 -0.36 15.76 -1.37
C HIS A 260 0.87 14.88 -1.59
N SER A 261 1.28 14.12 -0.57
CA SER A 261 2.44 13.23 -0.65
C SER A 261 2.06 11.80 -0.94
N MET A 262 2.82 11.19 -1.84
CA MET A 262 2.67 9.80 -2.28
C MET A 262 4.06 9.21 -2.52
N LEU A 263 4.14 7.90 -2.76
CA LEU A 263 5.35 7.25 -3.27
C LEU A 263 5.07 6.67 -4.65
N ARG A 264 5.87 7.03 -5.64
CA ARG A 264 5.84 6.40 -6.97
C ARG A 264 6.81 5.23 -7.00
N LEU A 265 6.33 4.09 -7.43
CA LEU A 265 7.13 2.92 -7.77
C LEU A 265 7.52 3.03 -9.25
N VAL A 266 8.82 3.14 -9.52
CA VAL A 266 9.38 3.11 -10.87
C VAL A 266 9.62 1.65 -11.24
N ILE A 267 8.64 1.07 -11.91
CA ILE A 267 8.55 -0.35 -12.26
C ILE A 267 8.95 -0.53 -13.72
N CYS A 268 9.93 -1.38 -13.96
CA CYS A 268 10.39 -1.72 -15.30
C CYS A 268 9.35 -2.55 -16.05
N ALA A 269 9.22 -2.32 -17.35
CA ALA A 269 8.43 -3.15 -18.24
C ALA A 269 8.84 -4.63 -18.14
N PRO A 270 7.92 -5.59 -18.34
CA PRO A 270 8.25 -7.02 -18.37
C PRO A 270 9.40 -7.30 -19.34
N GLY A 271 10.39 -8.10 -18.91
CA GLY A 271 11.59 -8.41 -19.70
C GLY A 271 12.68 -7.32 -19.71
N ARG A 272 12.42 -6.12 -19.17
CA ARG A 272 13.43 -5.07 -19.02
C ARG A 272 14.23 -5.25 -17.73
N ALA A 273 15.55 -5.22 -17.83
CA ALA A 273 16.43 -5.19 -16.67
C ALA A 273 16.27 -3.88 -15.86
N PRO A 274 16.30 -3.93 -14.51
CA PRO A 274 16.22 -2.72 -13.68
C PRO A 274 17.31 -1.70 -13.98
N GLY A 275 16.90 -0.46 -14.28
CA GLY A 275 17.80 0.64 -14.59
C GLY A 275 17.09 1.97 -14.89
N PRO A 276 17.84 3.06 -15.14
CA PRO A 276 17.28 4.39 -15.38
C PRO A 276 16.22 4.44 -16.49
N ALA A 277 16.38 3.62 -17.53
CA ALA A 277 15.44 3.52 -18.65
C ALA A 277 14.00 3.16 -18.22
N CYS A 278 13.84 2.48 -17.08
CA CYS A 278 12.52 2.14 -16.55
C CYS A 278 11.68 3.38 -16.22
N ARG A 279 12.28 4.57 -16.05
CA ARG A 279 11.52 5.82 -15.82
C ARG A 279 10.55 6.17 -16.95
N LEU A 280 10.78 5.65 -18.16
CA LEU A 280 9.92 5.86 -19.32
C LEU A 280 8.82 4.81 -19.46
N ASP A 281 8.84 3.74 -18.67
CA ASP A 281 7.84 2.66 -18.66
C ASP A 281 6.58 3.08 -17.84
N LEU A 282 6.04 4.27 -18.11
CA LEU A 282 5.03 4.95 -17.28
C LEU A 282 3.76 4.12 -17.02
N GLU A 283 3.37 3.27 -17.97
CA GLU A 283 2.21 2.37 -17.88
C GLU A 283 2.31 1.38 -16.70
N TYR A 284 3.54 0.93 -16.39
CA TYR A 284 3.77 -0.05 -15.33
C TYR A 284 3.95 0.60 -13.97
N HIS A 285 4.16 1.91 -13.90
CA HIS A 285 4.37 2.59 -12.63
C HIS A 285 3.11 2.59 -11.77
N ARG A 286 3.33 2.50 -10.47
CA ARG A 286 2.26 2.53 -9.46
C ARG A 286 2.54 3.60 -8.43
N VAL A 287 1.48 4.12 -7.84
CA VAL A 287 1.54 5.15 -6.81
C VAL A 287 0.91 4.59 -5.55
N LEU A 288 1.72 4.54 -4.48
CA LEU A 288 1.29 4.26 -3.13
C LEU A 288 0.80 5.57 -2.50
N SER A 289 -0.49 5.66 -2.22
CA SER A 289 -1.12 6.90 -1.72
C SER A 289 -2.02 6.62 -0.53
N PHE A 290 -1.79 7.31 0.58
CA PHE A 290 -2.75 7.37 1.69
C PHE A 290 -3.80 8.44 1.38
N ARG A 291 -5.06 8.04 1.19
CA ARG A 291 -6.18 8.96 0.94
C ARG A 291 -7.21 8.83 2.06
N ALA A 292 -7.91 9.93 2.37
CA ALA A 292 -9.13 9.84 3.15
C ALA A 292 -10.18 9.13 2.29
N PHE A 293 -10.47 7.87 2.57
CA PHE A 293 -11.56 7.19 1.90
C PHE A 293 -12.88 7.71 2.45
N VAL A 294 -13.76 8.16 1.55
CA VAL A 294 -15.07 8.69 1.92
C VAL A 294 -16.11 7.76 1.29
N GLY A 295 -16.78 6.95 2.12
CA GLY A 295 -17.94 6.15 1.71
C GLY A 295 -19.22 6.97 1.57
N ASP A 296 -19.10 8.29 1.45
CA ASP A 296 -20.18 9.26 1.36
C ASP A 296 -19.96 10.20 0.17
N VAL A 297 -21.03 10.83 -0.27
CA VAL A 297 -21.03 11.82 -1.36
C VAL A 297 -20.17 13.07 -1.05
N GLN A 298 -19.84 13.31 0.23
CA GLN A 298 -19.11 14.49 0.69
C GLN A 298 -17.96 14.18 1.67
N ILE A 299 -16.79 14.77 1.40
CA ILE A 299 -15.73 14.92 2.40
C ILE A 299 -16.18 16.03 3.37
N SER A 300 -16.55 15.67 4.59
CA SER A 300 -16.88 16.61 5.65
C SER A 300 -15.60 17.13 6.30
N SER A 301 -15.42 18.45 6.24
CA SER A 301 -14.29 19.14 6.90
C SER A 301 -14.24 18.87 8.40
N TRP A 302 -15.41 18.76 9.06
CA TRP A 302 -15.52 18.42 10.48
C TRP A 302 -15.08 16.98 10.78
N ARG A 303 -15.44 16.02 9.93
CA ARG A 303 -15.02 14.62 10.06
C ARG A 303 -13.51 14.42 9.82
N GLY A 304 -12.94 15.18 8.89
CA GLY A 304 -11.48 15.22 8.69
C GLY A 304 -10.70 15.88 9.83
N LEU A 305 -11.35 16.74 10.63
CA LEU A 305 -10.76 17.31 11.85
C LEU A 305 -10.88 16.37 13.06
N THR A 306 -11.95 15.58 13.16
CA THR A 306 -12.18 14.62 14.27
C THR A 306 -11.59 13.22 14.04
N GLY A 307 -11.14 12.90 12.82
CA GLY A 307 -10.48 11.63 12.50
C GLY A 307 -11.40 10.47 12.17
N SER A 308 -12.57 10.77 11.60
CA SER A 308 -13.61 9.77 11.31
C SER A 308 -13.49 9.11 9.94
N TYR A 309 -12.45 9.44 9.16
CA TYR A 309 -12.12 8.74 7.91
C TYR A 309 -11.09 7.64 8.16
N PRO A 310 -11.26 6.44 7.59
CA PRO A 310 -10.22 5.41 7.67
C PRO A 310 -9.00 5.86 6.86
N SER A 311 -7.81 5.66 7.44
CA SER A 311 -6.53 5.87 6.77
C SER A 311 -6.05 4.54 6.20
N ARG A 312 -6.05 4.43 4.87
CA ARG A 312 -5.70 3.21 4.14
C ARG A 312 -4.74 3.52 3.01
N LEU A 313 -3.93 2.53 2.65
CA LEU A 313 -2.96 2.63 1.57
C LEU A 313 -3.60 2.18 0.25
N PHE A 314 -3.68 3.07 -0.73
CA PHE A 314 -4.15 2.78 -2.08
C PHE A 314 -2.98 2.54 -3.02
N VAL A 315 -3.19 1.66 -4.00
CA VAL A 315 -2.29 1.43 -5.13
C VAL A 315 -2.99 1.89 -6.39
N LEU A 316 -2.44 2.94 -7.02
CA LEU A 316 -3.03 3.61 -8.17
C LEU A 316 -2.09 3.57 -9.38
N PRO A 317 -2.60 3.47 -10.63
CA PRO A 317 -1.82 3.69 -11.84
C PRO A 317 -1.25 5.12 -11.88
N LEU A 318 0.01 5.28 -12.31
CA LEU A 318 0.65 6.60 -12.36
C LEU A 318 -0.06 7.57 -13.32
N ASN A 319 -0.48 7.10 -14.50
CA ASN A 319 -1.22 7.88 -15.48
C ASN A 319 -2.50 8.50 -14.89
N GLN A 320 -3.25 7.74 -14.09
CA GLN A 320 -4.44 8.23 -13.41
C GLN A 320 -4.10 9.39 -12.46
N VAL A 321 -3.05 9.24 -11.65
CA VAL A 321 -2.59 10.27 -10.71
C VAL A 321 -2.07 11.51 -11.44
N VAL A 322 -1.31 11.32 -12.52
CA VAL A 322 -0.81 12.42 -13.35
C VAL A 322 -1.99 13.20 -13.95
N ASP A 323 -2.97 12.51 -14.53
CA ASP A 323 -4.13 13.17 -15.14
C ASP A 323 -4.99 13.89 -14.10
N GLU A 324 -5.25 13.27 -12.95
CA GLU A 324 -5.98 13.87 -11.83
C GLU A 324 -5.33 15.19 -11.39
N TYR A 325 -4.03 15.21 -11.13
CA TYR A 325 -3.38 16.44 -10.64
C TYR A 325 -3.10 17.45 -11.75
N THR A 326 -2.51 17.03 -12.88
CA THR A 326 -2.02 17.97 -13.89
C THR A 326 -3.11 18.52 -14.80
N LYS A 327 -4.16 17.74 -15.08
CA LYS A 327 -5.23 18.12 -16.03
C LYS A 327 -6.52 18.53 -15.34
N VAL A 328 -6.86 17.90 -14.21
CA VAL A 328 -8.12 18.18 -13.49
C VAL A 328 -7.90 19.22 -12.40
N GLU A 329 -6.97 18.99 -11.48
CA GLU A 329 -6.66 19.97 -10.42
C GLU A 329 -5.74 21.11 -10.88
N LEU A 330 -5.14 20.99 -12.07
CA LEU A 330 -4.19 21.95 -12.65
C LEU A 330 -2.98 22.23 -11.75
N ARG A 331 -2.48 21.18 -11.08
CA ARG A 331 -1.32 21.21 -10.19
C ARG A 331 -0.20 20.36 -10.78
N ALA A 332 1.02 20.87 -10.72
CA ALA A 332 2.18 20.09 -11.12
C ALA A 332 2.51 19.00 -10.09
N LEU A 333 3.22 17.97 -10.57
CA LEU A 333 3.76 16.90 -9.75
C LEU A 333 5.28 16.90 -9.82
N SER A 334 5.94 16.80 -8.67
CA SER A 334 7.38 16.50 -8.60
C SER A 334 7.58 15.06 -8.13
N SER A 335 8.43 14.31 -8.84
CA SER A 335 8.77 12.91 -8.59
C SER A 335 10.25 12.82 -8.28
N VAL A 336 10.60 12.88 -6.99
CA VAL A 336 12.01 12.99 -6.55
C VAL A 336 12.52 11.62 -6.10
N PRO A 337 13.61 11.08 -6.67
CA PRO A 337 14.12 9.76 -6.29
C PRO A 337 14.57 9.72 -4.84
N LEU A 338 14.25 8.62 -4.17
CA LEU A 338 14.79 8.28 -2.86
C LEU A 338 16.02 7.38 -3.03
N THR A 339 17.11 7.72 -2.33
CA THR A 339 18.32 6.91 -2.26
C THR A 339 18.08 5.68 -1.38
N LEU A 340 17.56 4.62 -2.01
CA LEU A 340 17.26 3.32 -1.40
C LEU A 340 18.04 2.22 -2.13
N ALA A 341 18.61 1.30 -1.36
CA ALA A 341 19.19 0.08 -1.92
C ALA A 341 18.10 -0.91 -2.38
N PRO A 342 18.38 -1.87 -3.29
CA PRO A 342 17.38 -2.81 -3.78
C PRO A 342 16.69 -3.64 -2.69
N ASP A 343 17.43 -4.02 -1.65
CA ASP A 343 16.91 -4.72 -0.47
C ASP A 343 16.02 -3.80 0.40
N GLU A 344 16.37 -2.51 0.52
CA GLU A 344 15.54 -1.50 1.18
C GLU A 344 14.23 -1.26 0.41
N ILE A 345 14.26 -1.24 -0.93
CA ILE A 345 13.06 -1.19 -1.77
C ILE A 345 12.18 -2.42 -1.51
N ALA A 346 12.76 -3.62 -1.52
CA ALA A 346 12.01 -4.85 -1.26
C ALA A 346 11.41 -4.87 0.16
N ALA A 347 12.13 -4.38 1.17
CA ALA A 347 11.63 -4.26 2.53
C ALA A 347 10.48 -3.24 2.65
N LEU A 348 10.60 -2.10 1.97
CA LEU A 348 9.55 -1.08 1.89
C LEU A 348 8.29 -1.63 1.23
N LEU A 349 8.42 -2.38 0.13
CA LEU A 349 7.29 -3.01 -0.54
C LEU A 349 6.62 -4.07 0.35
N LYS A 350 7.38 -4.95 1.00
CA LYS A 350 6.83 -5.92 1.97
C LYS A 350 6.04 -5.22 3.08
N ARG A 351 6.56 -4.10 3.61
CA ARG A 351 5.85 -3.29 4.61
C ARG A 351 4.61 -2.62 4.02
N ALA A 352 4.68 -2.10 2.81
CA ALA A 352 3.54 -1.51 2.12
C ALA A 352 2.43 -2.53 1.88
N ALA A 353 2.77 -3.77 1.50
CA ALA A 353 1.80 -4.85 1.36
C ALA A 353 1.12 -5.17 2.70
N GLN A 354 1.89 -5.29 3.79
CA GLN A 354 1.32 -5.49 5.12
C GLN A 354 0.37 -4.35 5.52
N VAL A 355 0.77 -3.09 5.30
CA VAL A 355 -0.10 -1.93 5.57
C VAL A 355 -1.37 -2.00 4.71
N HIS A 356 -1.24 -2.32 3.43
CA HIS A 356 -2.38 -2.41 2.51
C HIS A 356 -3.41 -3.48 2.92
N TRP A 357 -2.97 -4.62 3.45
CA TRP A 357 -3.84 -5.75 3.81
C TRP A 357 -4.32 -5.76 5.26
N SER A 358 -3.61 -5.11 6.20
CA SER A 358 -3.88 -5.27 7.64
C SER A 358 -4.16 -3.98 8.40
N TYR A 359 -3.90 -2.81 7.81
CA TYR A 359 -3.98 -1.52 8.53
C TYR A 359 -5.31 -0.80 8.31
N ASP A 360 -6.01 -0.51 9.41
CA ASP A 360 -7.19 0.37 9.44
C ASP A 360 -6.97 1.53 10.43
N GLY A 361 -6.20 2.52 9.96
CA GLY A 361 -5.88 3.73 10.70
C GLY A 361 -7.04 4.73 10.75
N ARG A 362 -6.84 5.83 11.48
CA ARG A 362 -7.73 7.00 11.46
C ARG A 362 -7.02 8.16 10.77
N TYR A 363 -7.62 8.71 9.73
CA TYR A 363 -7.08 9.81 8.93
C TYR A 363 -7.56 11.17 9.47
N TYR A 364 -6.61 12.09 9.70
CA TYR A 364 -6.88 13.45 10.17
C TYR A 364 -6.20 14.47 9.25
N PHE A 365 -6.79 15.64 9.03
CA PHE A 365 -6.17 16.67 8.18
C PHE A 365 -4.92 17.32 8.79
N ILE A 366 -4.89 17.53 10.12
CA ILE A 366 -3.82 18.25 10.84
C ILE A 366 -2.92 17.28 11.66
N GLY A 367 -3.05 15.98 11.44
CA GLY A 367 -2.36 14.94 12.24
C GLY A 367 -1.95 13.75 11.38
N ASN A 368 -2.64 12.63 11.56
CA ASN A 368 -2.40 11.40 10.80
C ASN A 368 -2.91 11.55 9.35
N ASN A 369 -2.21 12.35 8.54
CA ASN A 369 -2.51 12.63 7.14
C ASN A 369 -1.53 11.89 6.20
N CYS A 370 -1.65 12.14 4.90
CA CYS A 370 -0.80 11.55 3.88
C CYS A 370 0.70 11.70 4.15
N ALA A 371 1.16 12.82 4.70
CA ALA A 371 2.57 13.05 5.03
C ALA A 371 3.02 12.18 6.22
N VAL A 372 2.22 12.13 7.29
CA VAL A 372 2.55 11.32 8.47
C VAL A 372 2.53 9.83 8.13
N GLU A 373 1.55 9.37 7.36
CA GLU A 373 1.45 7.96 6.99
C GLU A 373 2.56 7.56 6.02
N THR A 374 2.92 8.42 5.06
CA THR A 374 4.08 8.20 4.19
C THR A 374 5.38 8.14 4.99
N TYR A 375 5.55 9.05 5.95
CA TYR A 375 6.68 9.02 6.89
C TYR A 375 6.75 7.69 7.66
N LYS A 376 5.64 7.25 8.26
CA LYS A 376 5.58 5.99 9.02
C LYS A 376 5.90 4.79 8.14
N LEU A 377 5.39 4.78 6.90
CA LEU A 377 5.69 3.72 5.95
C LEU A 377 7.19 3.65 5.62
N LEU A 378 7.84 4.79 5.37
CA LEU A 378 9.29 4.86 5.14
C LEU A 378 10.09 4.45 6.39
N HIS A 379 9.69 4.96 7.57
CA HIS A 379 10.29 4.66 8.87
C HIS A 379 10.23 3.15 9.19
N ASP A 380 9.05 2.54 9.03
CA ASP A 380 8.83 1.13 9.38
C ASP A 380 9.29 0.17 8.27
N GLY A 381 9.32 0.63 7.02
CA GLY A 381 9.70 -0.17 5.86
C GLY A 381 11.21 -0.26 5.67
N VAL A 382 11.95 0.81 5.98
CA VAL A 382 13.40 0.89 5.77
C VAL A 382 14.09 1.21 7.11
N PRO A 383 14.72 0.22 7.79
CA PRO A 383 15.27 0.38 9.13
C PRO A 383 16.25 1.55 9.29
N ARG A 384 17.07 1.84 8.28
CA ARG A 384 17.98 2.99 8.27
C ARG A 384 17.24 4.32 8.40
N LEU A 385 16.07 4.45 7.79
CA LEU A 385 15.28 5.69 7.81
C LEU A 385 14.60 5.95 9.16
N ALA A 386 14.47 4.93 10.02
CA ALA A 386 13.94 5.10 11.37
C ALA A 386 14.80 6.05 12.22
N ALA A 387 16.10 6.15 11.95
CA ALA A 387 17.01 7.05 12.64
C ALA A 387 17.06 8.48 12.05
N ALA A 388 16.45 8.73 10.88
CA ALA A 388 16.65 9.96 10.11
C ALA A 388 15.73 11.14 10.50
N ASN A 389 15.00 11.08 11.62
CA ASN A 389 14.14 12.15 12.15
C ASN A 389 13.17 12.77 11.12
N LEU A 390 12.52 11.93 10.32
CA LEU A 390 11.72 12.34 9.16
C LEU A 390 10.29 12.84 9.49
N SER A 391 9.85 12.79 10.75
CA SER A 391 8.48 13.12 11.15
C SER A 391 8.01 14.49 10.65
N SER A 392 6.97 14.55 9.83
CA SER A 392 6.36 15.80 9.36
C SER A 392 4.87 15.61 9.14
N ILE A 393 4.07 16.65 9.43
CA ILE A 393 2.63 16.69 9.11
C ILE A 393 2.33 17.37 7.79
N THR A 394 3.31 18.00 7.14
CA THR A 394 3.09 18.56 5.80
C THR A 394 3.89 17.77 4.76
N PRO A 395 3.32 17.54 3.56
CA PRO A 395 4.02 16.92 2.45
C PRO A 395 5.34 17.63 2.12
N ARG A 396 5.31 18.96 1.96
CA ARG A 396 6.51 19.77 1.72
C ARG A 396 7.55 19.63 2.84
N GLY A 397 7.12 19.63 4.10
CA GLY A 397 8.00 19.45 5.24
C GLY A 397 8.68 18.08 5.28
N LEU A 398 7.98 17.01 4.86
CA LEU A 398 8.56 15.67 4.75
C LEU A 398 9.63 15.65 3.66
N ARG A 399 9.35 16.20 2.47
CA ARG A 399 10.34 16.32 1.37
C ARG A 399 11.60 17.06 1.82
N GLN A 400 11.44 18.19 2.51
CA GLN A 400 12.58 18.97 3.04
C GLN A 400 13.39 18.20 4.07
N ARG A 401 12.77 17.33 4.88
CA ARG A 401 13.50 16.47 5.83
C ARG A 401 14.24 15.35 5.11
N LEU A 402 13.62 14.72 4.12
CA LEU A 402 14.26 13.71 3.27
C LEU A 402 15.48 14.29 2.54
N GLN A 403 15.39 15.51 2.01
CA GLN A 403 16.50 16.23 1.39
C GLN A 403 17.63 16.50 2.38
N ARG A 404 17.31 17.10 3.54
CA ARG A 404 18.30 17.43 4.57
C ARG A 404 19.03 16.20 5.11
N ALA A 405 18.37 15.05 5.13
CA ALA A 405 18.96 13.78 5.51
C ALA A 405 19.72 13.08 4.36
N GLY A 406 19.82 13.69 3.17
CA GLY A 406 20.50 13.12 2.00
C GLY A 406 19.78 11.93 1.38
N ILE A 407 18.50 11.72 1.71
CA ILE A 407 17.70 10.59 1.22
C ILE A 407 16.99 10.95 -0.09
N ALA A 408 16.64 12.21 -0.31
CA ALA A 408 16.01 12.68 -1.55
C ALA A 408 16.93 13.66 -2.28
N ASP A 409 17.22 13.42 -3.55
CA ASP A 409 18.04 14.30 -4.38
C ASP A 409 17.16 15.23 -5.23
N LEU A 410 17.00 16.48 -4.78
CA LEU A 410 16.18 17.46 -5.48
C LEU A 410 16.87 18.06 -6.71
N ARG A 411 18.17 17.82 -6.91
CA ARG A 411 18.91 18.38 -8.07
C ARG A 411 18.38 17.89 -9.41
N VAL A 412 17.65 16.76 -9.42
CA VAL A 412 16.94 16.27 -10.61
C VAL A 412 15.89 17.25 -11.14
N LEU A 413 15.52 18.26 -10.35
CA LEU A 413 14.57 19.32 -10.69
C LEU A 413 15.25 20.63 -11.12
N ASP A 414 16.58 20.72 -11.07
CA ASP A 414 17.32 21.98 -11.34
C ASP A 414 17.24 22.41 -12.82
N ASP A 415 17.22 21.44 -13.75
CA ASP A 415 16.93 21.67 -15.17
C ASP A 415 15.47 21.23 -15.45
N PRO A 416 14.53 22.18 -15.61
CA PRO A 416 13.11 21.86 -15.84
C PRO A 416 12.89 21.01 -17.08
N ALA A 417 13.59 21.31 -18.18
CA ALA A 417 13.42 20.60 -19.44
C ALA A 417 13.92 19.15 -19.35
N HIS A 418 15.03 18.93 -18.65
CA HIS A 418 15.48 17.58 -18.32
C HIS A 418 14.51 16.86 -17.37
N ALA A 419 14.03 17.54 -16.32
CA ALA A 419 13.12 16.98 -15.34
C ALA A 419 11.82 16.48 -15.99
N ILE A 420 11.27 17.23 -16.93
CA ILE A 420 10.08 16.85 -17.71
C ILE A 420 10.38 15.62 -18.57
N ARG A 421 11.46 15.65 -19.37
CA ARG A 421 11.81 14.56 -20.29
C ARG A 421 12.08 13.23 -19.58
N GLN A 422 12.63 13.27 -18.37
CA GLN A 422 12.95 12.08 -17.58
C GLN A 422 11.83 11.67 -16.60
N GLY A 423 10.71 12.40 -16.59
CA GLY A 423 9.58 12.13 -15.71
C GLY A 423 9.86 12.40 -14.23
N TYR A 424 10.79 13.30 -13.91
CA TYR A 424 10.97 13.86 -12.56
C TYR A 424 9.99 15.00 -12.27
N TYR A 425 9.44 15.62 -13.30
CA TYR A 425 8.43 16.66 -13.19
C TYR A 425 7.29 16.42 -14.19
N PHE A 426 6.06 16.54 -13.75
CA PHE A 426 4.88 16.55 -14.60
C PHE A 426 4.22 17.92 -14.49
N GLU A 427 4.29 18.67 -15.58
CA GLU A 427 3.78 20.04 -15.63
C GLU A 427 2.26 20.09 -15.46
N SER A 428 1.77 21.15 -14.83
CA SER A 428 0.35 21.48 -14.90
C SER A 428 -0.04 21.81 -16.34
N ALA A 429 -1.19 21.30 -16.78
CA ALA A 429 -1.73 21.60 -18.09
C ALA A 429 -2.12 23.10 -18.25
N ALA A 430 -2.17 23.88 -17.16
CA ALA A 430 -2.52 25.30 -17.19
C ALA A 430 -1.64 26.12 -18.15
N ALA A 431 -0.32 25.96 -18.08
CA ALA A 431 0.62 26.66 -18.96
C ALA A 431 0.43 26.23 -20.42
N HIS A 432 0.18 24.93 -20.65
CA HIS A 432 -0.09 24.39 -21.98
C HIS A 432 -1.39 24.95 -22.56
N TYR A 433 -2.46 25.05 -21.77
CA TYR A 433 -3.72 25.66 -22.20
C TYR A 433 -3.55 27.14 -22.54
N GLN A 434 -2.78 27.89 -21.76
CA GLN A 434 -2.47 29.29 -22.12
C GLN A 434 -1.73 29.36 -23.47
N ALA A 435 -0.71 28.53 -23.68
CA ALA A 435 0.01 28.49 -24.96
C ALA A 435 -0.89 28.14 -26.14
N MET A 436 -1.82 27.17 -25.99
CA MET A 436 -2.80 26.84 -27.01
C MET A 436 -3.77 28.00 -27.28
N PHE A 437 -4.17 28.71 -26.24
CA PHE A 437 -5.01 29.90 -26.38
C PHE A 437 -4.29 31.04 -27.12
N ASP A 438 -2.98 31.22 -26.91
CA ASP A 438 -2.17 32.21 -27.63
C ASP A 438 -1.97 31.83 -29.11
N VAL A 439 -1.90 30.54 -29.44
CA VAL A 439 -1.96 30.07 -30.83
C VAL A 439 -3.30 30.41 -31.45
N LEU A 440 -4.40 30.07 -30.77
CA LEU A 440 -5.76 30.33 -31.23
C LEU A 440 -5.99 31.83 -31.48
N ARG A 441 -5.59 32.71 -30.54
CA ARG A 441 -5.75 34.17 -30.66
C ARG A 441 -4.94 34.81 -31.78
N ARG A 442 -3.78 34.24 -32.13
CA ARG A 442 -2.95 34.74 -33.23
C ARG A 442 -3.54 34.42 -34.60
N GLY A 443 -4.14 33.24 -34.75
CA GLY A 443 -4.78 32.83 -35.99
C GLY A 443 -6.25 33.27 -36.13
N ILE A 444 -6.96 33.43 -35.01
CA ILE A 444 -8.39 33.74 -34.97
C ILE A 444 -8.66 34.88 -33.99
N ALA A 445 -9.30 35.95 -34.46
CA ALA A 445 -9.69 37.10 -33.64
C ALA A 445 -10.87 36.81 -32.69
N VAL A 446 -10.64 35.94 -31.70
CA VAL A 446 -11.62 35.62 -30.66
C VAL A 446 -11.73 36.76 -29.64
N PRO A 447 -12.93 37.05 -29.10
CA PRO A 447 -13.15 38.19 -28.20
C PRO A 447 -12.60 37.99 -26.79
N GLN A 448 -12.34 36.74 -26.37
CA GLN A 448 -11.79 36.44 -25.06
C GLN A 448 -10.33 36.89 -24.96
N THR A 449 -9.97 37.45 -23.81
CA THR A 449 -8.62 38.00 -23.55
C THR A 449 -7.74 37.05 -22.77
N THR A 450 -8.33 36.11 -22.02
CA THR A 450 -7.63 35.12 -21.20
C THR A 450 -8.12 33.70 -21.47
N VAL A 451 -7.26 32.70 -21.21
CA VAL A 451 -7.65 31.29 -21.34
C VAL A 451 -8.80 30.92 -20.41
N ALA A 452 -8.87 31.54 -19.22
CA ALA A 452 -9.97 31.33 -18.27
C ALA A 452 -11.30 31.79 -18.89
N GLN A 453 -11.35 33.00 -19.47
CA GLN A 453 -12.56 33.50 -20.15
C GLN A 453 -12.97 32.59 -21.31
N TRP A 454 -12.01 32.02 -22.04
CA TRP A 454 -12.30 31.05 -23.09
C TRP A 454 -12.91 29.75 -22.54
N LEU A 455 -12.26 29.14 -21.54
CA LEU A 455 -12.72 27.89 -20.94
C LEU A 455 -14.08 28.03 -20.23
N ASP A 456 -14.37 29.21 -19.67
CA ASP A 456 -15.62 29.50 -18.96
C ASP A 456 -16.76 29.95 -19.90
N ALA A 457 -16.46 30.26 -21.17
CA ALA A 457 -17.48 30.58 -22.15
C ALA A 457 -18.46 29.41 -22.37
N ALA A 458 -19.67 29.69 -22.86
CA ALA A 458 -20.61 28.63 -23.22
C ALA A 458 -20.09 27.85 -24.45
N PRO A 459 -20.34 26.53 -24.56
CA PRO A 459 -19.86 25.73 -25.71
C PRO A 459 -20.30 26.29 -27.07
N GLU A 460 -21.49 26.86 -27.17
CA GLU A 460 -22.00 27.47 -28.40
C GLU A 460 -21.18 28.69 -28.82
N VAL A 461 -20.72 29.49 -27.84
CA VAL A 461 -19.91 30.69 -28.09
C VAL A 461 -18.53 30.30 -28.61
N ARG A 462 -17.92 29.24 -28.06
CA ARG A 462 -16.64 28.72 -28.57
C ARG A 462 -16.79 28.11 -29.97
N ALA A 463 -17.89 27.39 -30.21
CA ALA A 463 -18.13 26.68 -31.47
C ALA A 463 -18.15 27.57 -32.72
N GLN A 464 -18.46 28.86 -32.57
CA GLN A 464 -18.49 29.85 -33.66
C GLN A 464 -17.13 30.06 -34.34
N TRP A 465 -16.04 29.62 -33.70
CA TRP A 465 -14.67 29.88 -34.14
C TRP A 465 -13.97 28.65 -34.72
N PHE A 466 -14.52 27.45 -34.57
CA PHE A 466 -13.81 26.20 -34.86
C PHE A 466 -13.48 25.98 -36.34
N ASP A 467 -14.31 26.51 -37.24
CA ASP A 467 -14.13 26.35 -38.68
C ASP A 467 -13.31 27.50 -39.31
N ARG A 468 -12.86 28.47 -38.51
CA ARG A 468 -12.16 29.69 -39.01
C ARG A 468 -10.64 29.57 -38.97
N GLY A 469 -10.11 28.50 -38.38
CA GLY A 469 -8.67 28.28 -38.17
C GLY A 469 -8.07 27.31 -39.17
N GLY A 470 -6.74 27.38 -39.34
CA GLY A 470 -5.97 26.34 -40.05
C GLY A 470 -5.66 25.15 -39.13
N LEU A 471 -4.84 24.21 -39.61
CA LEU A 471 -4.53 22.97 -38.89
C LEU A 471 -4.05 23.20 -37.45
N ARG A 472 -3.20 24.21 -37.25
CA ARG A 472 -2.62 24.56 -35.94
C ARG A 472 -3.66 25.11 -34.99
N GLU A 473 -4.50 26.03 -35.45
CA GLU A 473 -5.56 26.66 -34.65
C GLU A 473 -6.64 25.63 -34.29
N THR A 474 -7.03 24.75 -35.21
CA THR A 474 -7.99 23.66 -34.93
C THR A 474 -7.42 22.67 -33.92
N ALA A 475 -6.14 22.32 -34.00
CA ALA A 475 -5.49 21.46 -33.01
C ALA A 475 -5.45 22.12 -31.61
N ALA A 476 -5.13 23.42 -31.55
CA ALA A 476 -5.16 24.19 -30.31
C ALA A 476 -6.58 24.29 -29.73
N ALA A 477 -7.58 24.58 -30.57
CA ALA A 477 -8.99 24.60 -30.19
C ALA A 477 -9.46 23.25 -29.65
N LEU A 478 -9.03 22.13 -30.24
CA LEU A 478 -9.36 20.78 -29.76
C LEU A 478 -8.85 20.54 -28.33
N LEU A 479 -7.60 20.91 -28.04
CA LEU A 479 -7.03 20.76 -26.69
C LEU A 479 -7.74 21.64 -25.67
N LEU A 480 -8.05 22.88 -26.04
CA LEU A 480 -8.83 23.81 -25.20
C LEU A 480 -10.26 23.33 -24.97
N GLU A 481 -10.92 22.77 -25.99
CA GLU A 481 -12.29 22.25 -25.86
C GLU A 481 -12.32 21.03 -24.94
N GLN A 482 -11.34 20.14 -25.05
CA GLN A 482 -11.21 19.03 -24.10
C GLN A 482 -10.97 19.51 -22.67
N ALA A 483 -10.25 20.62 -22.47
CA ALA A 483 -10.08 21.23 -21.15
C ALA A 483 -11.38 21.85 -20.63
N ALA A 484 -12.14 22.53 -21.50
CA ALA A 484 -13.45 23.09 -21.17
C ALA A 484 -14.46 21.99 -20.83
N LEU A 485 -14.47 20.89 -21.58
CA LEU A 485 -15.31 19.72 -21.32
C LEU A 485 -15.03 19.13 -19.92
N ARG A 486 -13.75 18.97 -19.55
CA ARG A 486 -13.38 18.52 -18.18
C ARG A 486 -13.90 19.45 -17.08
N ARG A 487 -13.91 20.77 -17.32
CA ARG A 487 -14.53 21.73 -16.36
C ARG A 487 -16.04 21.52 -16.27
N GLN A 488 -16.72 21.32 -17.39
CA GLN A 488 -18.16 21.00 -17.41
C GLN A 488 -18.46 19.68 -16.69
N GLU A 489 -17.61 18.66 -16.84
CA GLU A 489 -17.73 17.40 -16.09
C GLU A 489 -17.58 17.61 -14.57
N LEU A 490 -16.73 18.53 -14.12
CA LEU A 490 -16.62 18.89 -12.70
C LEU A 490 -17.89 19.59 -12.21
N LEU A 491 -18.42 20.55 -12.98
CA LEU A 491 -19.70 21.22 -12.67
C LEU A 491 -20.85 20.21 -12.60
N ALA A 492 -20.87 19.23 -13.49
CA ALA A 492 -21.84 18.15 -13.50
C ALA A 492 -21.73 17.26 -12.27
N ARG A 493 -20.50 16.89 -11.86
CA ARG A 493 -20.26 16.16 -10.61
C ARG A 493 -20.75 16.96 -9.41
N ASP A 494 -20.50 18.26 -9.36
CA ASP A 494 -20.93 19.10 -8.24
C ASP A 494 -22.45 19.34 -8.23
N ALA A 495 -23.09 19.45 -9.39
CA ALA A 495 -24.55 19.44 -9.51
C ALA A 495 -25.15 18.12 -9.01
N LEU A 496 -24.60 16.97 -9.41
CA LEU A 496 -25.02 15.66 -8.91
C LEU A 496 -24.83 15.52 -7.40
N LYS A 497 -23.70 15.98 -6.85
CA LYS A 497 -23.48 15.98 -5.39
C LYS A 497 -24.54 16.79 -4.64
N ARG A 498 -24.96 17.94 -5.19
CA ARG A 498 -26.03 18.78 -4.59
C ARG A 498 -27.39 18.10 -4.60
N LEU A 499 -27.68 17.29 -5.63
CA LEU A 499 -28.93 16.54 -5.74
C LEU A 499 -29.07 15.42 -4.69
N VAL A 500 -27.96 14.94 -4.13
CA VAL A 500 -27.95 13.83 -3.16
C VAL A 500 -27.69 14.31 -1.72
N GLN A 501 -27.87 15.60 -1.44
CA GLN A 501 -27.76 16.13 -0.07
C GLN A 501 -28.98 15.75 0.78
N PRO A 502 -28.78 15.38 2.07
CA PRO A 502 -29.88 15.04 2.98
C PRO A 502 -30.89 16.19 3.11
N GLY A 503 -32.19 15.90 2.98
CA GLY A 503 -33.28 16.86 3.20
C GLY A 503 -33.83 17.54 1.94
N MET A 504 -33.29 17.26 0.76
CA MET A 504 -33.89 17.65 -0.52
C MET A 504 -34.68 16.45 -1.08
N ALA A 505 -35.97 16.61 -1.38
CA ALA A 505 -36.87 15.57 -1.88
C ALA A 505 -36.57 15.11 -3.33
N ALA A 506 -35.29 15.00 -3.70
CA ALA A 506 -34.86 14.65 -5.05
C ALA A 506 -34.47 13.16 -5.13
N ARG A 507 -35.47 12.33 -5.48
CA ARG A 507 -35.37 11.00 -6.12
C ARG A 507 -34.55 9.94 -5.36
N ASP A 508 -35.23 9.31 -4.39
CA ASP A 508 -34.76 8.19 -3.56
C ASP A 508 -34.04 7.07 -4.33
N ALA A 509 -34.44 6.79 -5.58
CA ALA A 509 -33.84 5.72 -6.39
C ALA A 509 -32.38 5.99 -6.81
N VAL A 510 -32.04 7.22 -7.23
CA VAL A 510 -30.65 7.57 -7.63
C VAL A 510 -29.76 7.65 -6.40
N GLN A 511 -30.30 8.18 -5.30
CA GLN A 511 -29.61 8.21 -4.02
C GLN A 511 -29.33 6.80 -3.48
N GLY A 512 -30.32 5.90 -3.52
CA GLY A 512 -30.16 4.51 -3.08
C GLY A 512 -29.13 3.74 -3.92
N GLN A 513 -29.15 3.91 -5.25
CA GLN A 513 -28.13 3.33 -6.13
C GLN A 513 -26.73 3.89 -5.85
N LEU A 514 -26.61 5.20 -5.65
CA LEU A 514 -25.33 5.85 -5.33
C LEU A 514 -24.76 5.36 -3.98
N GLN A 515 -25.60 5.27 -2.95
CA GLN A 515 -25.20 4.75 -1.64
C GLN A 515 -24.77 3.29 -1.73
N ALA A 516 -25.49 2.45 -2.50
CA ALA A 516 -25.11 1.06 -2.74
C ALA A 516 -23.75 0.94 -3.44
N LEU A 517 -23.48 1.79 -4.46
CA LEU A 517 -22.20 1.80 -5.17
C LEU A 517 -21.05 2.27 -4.27
N PHE A 518 -21.25 3.33 -3.49
CA PHE A 518 -20.23 3.78 -2.52
C PHE A 518 -19.96 2.74 -1.44
N GLY A 519 -20.99 2.06 -0.94
CA GLY A 519 -20.84 0.96 0.01
C GLY A 519 -19.99 -0.19 -0.56
N ARG A 520 -20.24 -0.59 -1.82
CA ARG A 520 -19.45 -1.61 -2.52
C ARG A 520 -18.02 -1.16 -2.79
N GLN A 521 -17.82 0.07 -3.27
CA GLN A 521 -16.49 0.63 -3.47
C GLN A 521 -15.72 0.76 -2.15
N ALA A 522 -16.41 1.03 -1.04
CA ALA A 522 -15.83 1.03 0.30
C ALA A 522 -15.30 -0.35 0.71
N GLN A 523 -16.04 -1.42 0.37
CA GLN A 523 -15.58 -2.78 0.59
C GLN A 523 -14.33 -3.10 -0.24
N LEU A 524 -14.32 -2.72 -1.52
CA LEU A 524 -13.12 -2.92 -2.36
C LEU A 524 -11.92 -2.07 -1.92
N SER A 525 -12.15 -0.90 -1.31
CA SER A 525 -11.09 -0.10 -0.70
C SER A 525 -10.52 -0.70 0.60
N HIS A 526 -11.09 -1.82 1.07
CA HIS A 526 -10.70 -2.53 2.27
C HIS A 526 -10.35 -4.00 1.94
N PRO A 527 -9.15 -4.26 1.38
CA PRO A 527 -8.79 -5.57 0.82
C PRO A 527 -9.02 -6.76 1.78
N ALA A 528 -8.81 -6.54 3.08
CA ALA A 528 -9.04 -7.55 4.11
C ALA A 528 -10.46 -8.12 4.10
N VAL A 529 -11.48 -7.28 3.93
CA VAL A 529 -12.90 -7.69 3.95
C VAL A 529 -13.25 -8.58 2.75
N LEU A 530 -12.55 -8.43 1.63
CA LEU A 530 -12.78 -9.25 0.43
C LEU A 530 -12.30 -10.70 0.58
N SER A 531 -11.36 -10.94 1.49
CA SER A 531 -10.75 -12.26 1.69
C SER A 531 -11.62 -13.20 2.54
N GLY A 532 -12.69 -12.68 3.16
CA GLY A 532 -13.45 -13.40 4.18
C GLY A 532 -12.66 -13.56 5.50
N SER A 533 -13.13 -14.43 6.39
CA SER A 533 -12.52 -14.70 7.70
C SER A 533 -11.40 -15.74 7.69
N THR A 534 -11.06 -16.32 6.53
CA THR A 534 -10.05 -17.38 6.46
C THR A 534 -8.67 -16.79 6.18
N GLY A 535 -7.71 -17.06 7.07
CA GLY A 535 -6.31 -16.69 6.90
C GLY A 535 -5.89 -15.37 7.58
N TYR A 536 -4.59 -15.11 7.60
CA TYR A 536 -3.99 -13.93 8.22
C TYR A 536 -2.74 -13.46 7.46
N GLY A 537 -2.25 -12.25 7.77
CA GLY A 537 -1.09 -11.65 7.11
C GLY A 537 -1.34 -11.39 5.61
N LEU A 538 -0.33 -11.52 4.77
CA LEU A 538 -0.50 -11.44 3.32
C LEU A 538 -1.30 -12.66 2.80
N PRO A 539 -2.20 -12.49 1.81
CA PRO A 539 -2.95 -13.61 1.25
C PRO A 539 -2.01 -14.59 0.52
N GLN A 540 -2.14 -15.88 0.82
CA GLN A 540 -1.35 -16.95 0.17
C GLN A 540 -1.95 -17.36 -1.18
N ALA A 541 -1.26 -18.19 -1.96
CA ALA A 541 -1.63 -18.50 -3.35
C ALA A 541 -3.11 -18.92 -3.53
N GLU A 542 -3.61 -19.83 -2.69
CA GLU A 542 -5.02 -20.26 -2.73
C GLU A 542 -6.01 -19.14 -2.34
N GLU A 543 -5.62 -18.25 -1.42
CA GLU A 543 -6.41 -17.07 -1.07
C GLU A 543 -6.43 -16.08 -2.24
N GLN A 544 -5.28 -15.87 -2.91
CA GLN A 544 -5.14 -14.96 -4.06
C GLN A 544 -5.97 -15.41 -5.27
N GLN A 545 -6.05 -16.72 -5.54
CA GLN A 545 -6.89 -17.26 -6.62
C GLN A 545 -8.37 -16.97 -6.37
N ARG A 546 -8.86 -17.25 -5.16
CA ARG A 546 -10.25 -16.95 -4.76
C ARG A 546 -10.53 -15.44 -4.78
N LEU A 547 -9.59 -14.65 -4.27
CA LEU A 547 -9.66 -13.19 -4.27
C LEU A 547 -9.74 -12.62 -5.69
N SER A 548 -8.94 -13.12 -6.62
CA SER A 548 -8.92 -12.63 -8.01
C SER A 548 -10.29 -12.80 -8.67
N ALA A 549 -10.91 -13.98 -8.52
CA ALA A 549 -12.26 -14.23 -9.04
C ALA A 549 -13.31 -13.32 -8.40
N ARG A 550 -13.25 -13.15 -7.07
CA ARG A 550 -14.18 -12.28 -6.32
C ARG A 550 -14.03 -10.81 -6.72
N VAL A 551 -12.80 -10.32 -6.84
CA VAL A 551 -12.49 -8.94 -7.25
C VAL A 551 -12.99 -8.68 -8.66
N ALA A 552 -12.75 -9.60 -9.60
CA ALA A 552 -13.25 -9.47 -10.98
C ALA A 552 -14.78 -9.35 -11.03
N GLN A 553 -15.50 -10.15 -10.24
CA GLN A 553 -16.95 -10.10 -10.14
C GLN A 553 -17.46 -8.76 -9.57
N GLU A 554 -16.95 -8.34 -8.41
CA GLU A 554 -17.38 -7.09 -7.77
C GLU A 554 -16.98 -5.86 -8.60
N SER A 555 -15.81 -5.90 -9.25
CA SER A 555 -15.34 -4.87 -10.18
C SER A 555 -16.29 -4.72 -11.38
N ALA A 556 -16.71 -5.82 -12.01
CA ALA A 556 -17.66 -5.77 -13.13
C ALA A 556 -19.00 -5.12 -12.72
N VAL A 557 -19.54 -5.51 -11.56
CA VAL A 557 -20.77 -4.93 -11.01
C VAL A 557 -20.61 -3.43 -10.75
N LEU A 558 -19.47 -3.00 -10.20
CA LEU A 558 -19.19 -1.58 -9.97
C LEU A 558 -19.05 -0.79 -11.27
N VAL A 559 -18.30 -1.31 -12.25
CA VAL A 559 -18.13 -0.65 -13.55
C VAL A 559 -19.48 -0.45 -14.24
N ASP A 560 -20.32 -1.49 -14.27
CA ASP A 560 -21.65 -1.40 -14.86
C ASP A 560 -22.57 -0.47 -14.07
N GLY A 561 -22.51 -0.53 -12.75
CA GLY A 561 -23.23 0.36 -11.85
C GLY A 561 -22.86 1.83 -12.03
N TRP A 562 -21.56 2.15 -12.12
CA TRP A 562 -21.07 3.50 -12.40
C TRP A 562 -21.51 3.99 -13.79
N LYS A 563 -21.48 3.13 -14.82
CA LYS A 563 -22.02 3.47 -16.16
C LYS A 563 -23.52 3.73 -16.15
N GLN A 564 -24.30 2.95 -15.41
CA GLN A 564 -25.74 3.16 -15.25
C GLN A 564 -26.03 4.47 -14.50
N LEU A 565 -25.33 4.70 -13.39
CA LEU A 565 -25.45 5.92 -12.60
C LEU A 565 -25.04 7.16 -13.40
N GLN A 566 -23.98 7.08 -14.20
CA GLN A 566 -23.58 8.18 -15.08
C GLN A 566 -24.68 8.53 -16.08
N ARG A 567 -25.32 7.52 -16.70
CA ARG A 567 -26.45 7.73 -17.63
C ARG A 567 -27.67 8.31 -16.92
N ALA A 568 -28.07 7.74 -15.79
CA ALA A 568 -29.21 8.22 -15.01
C ALA A 568 -28.97 9.62 -14.45
N GLY A 569 -27.78 9.87 -13.91
CA GLY A 569 -27.34 11.16 -13.38
C GLY A 569 -27.35 12.25 -14.44
N ARG A 570 -26.88 11.96 -15.67
CA ARG A 570 -26.95 12.93 -16.79
C ARG A 570 -28.37 13.43 -17.04
N GLN A 571 -29.39 12.58 -16.92
CA GLN A 571 -30.79 12.98 -17.08
C GLN A 571 -31.29 13.87 -15.92
N GLN A 572 -30.67 13.78 -14.75
CA GLN A 572 -31.01 14.58 -13.56
C GLN A 572 -30.30 15.93 -13.49
N LEU A 573 -29.31 16.15 -14.35
CA LEU A 573 -28.58 17.42 -14.36
C LEU A 573 -29.52 18.59 -14.69
N PRO A 574 -29.29 19.77 -14.10
CA PRO A 574 -29.87 21.01 -14.57
C PRO A 574 -29.68 21.17 -16.09
N ALA A 575 -30.69 21.72 -16.77
CA ALA A 575 -30.73 21.76 -18.23
C ALA A 575 -29.51 22.50 -18.83
N ASP A 576 -29.08 23.57 -18.19
CA ASP A 576 -27.88 24.34 -18.54
C ASP A 576 -26.61 23.48 -18.49
N VAL A 577 -26.41 22.73 -17.40
CA VAL A 577 -25.23 21.85 -17.23
C VAL A 577 -25.27 20.68 -18.22
N ARG A 578 -26.44 20.06 -18.42
CA ARG A 578 -26.61 18.96 -19.37
C ARG A 578 -26.32 19.41 -20.80
N ASN A 579 -26.95 20.50 -21.24
CA ASN A 579 -26.73 21.05 -22.59
C ASN A 579 -25.26 21.43 -22.78
N GLY A 580 -24.63 22.01 -21.75
CA GLY A 580 -23.20 22.35 -21.77
C GLY A 580 -22.29 21.14 -22.00
N LEU A 581 -22.58 20.00 -21.36
CA LEU A 581 -21.85 18.74 -21.60
C LEU A 581 -22.08 18.21 -23.01
N GLU A 582 -23.34 18.08 -23.44
CA GLU A 582 -23.69 17.48 -24.74
C GLU A 582 -23.08 18.27 -25.90
N GLN A 583 -23.12 19.60 -25.82
CA GLN A 583 -22.50 20.46 -26.83
C GLN A 583 -20.98 20.46 -26.73
N GLY A 584 -20.40 20.41 -25.53
CA GLY A 584 -18.96 20.27 -25.36
C GLY A 584 -18.43 18.96 -25.97
N GLU A 585 -19.15 17.85 -25.78
CA GLU A 585 -18.86 16.56 -26.43
C GLU A 585 -18.96 16.68 -27.96
N ALA A 586 -20.04 17.29 -28.47
CA ALA A 586 -20.23 17.52 -29.90
C ALA A 586 -19.14 18.42 -30.52
N ASN A 587 -18.71 19.44 -29.78
CA ASN A 587 -17.64 20.35 -30.16
C ASN A 587 -16.31 19.62 -30.32
N VAL A 588 -15.96 18.73 -29.38
CA VAL A 588 -14.75 17.89 -29.46
C VAL A 588 -14.79 17.02 -30.71
N GLU A 589 -15.93 16.37 -31.00
CA GLU A 589 -16.07 15.53 -32.20
C GLU A 589 -16.01 16.34 -33.50
N ARG A 590 -16.63 17.52 -33.53
CA ARG A 590 -16.54 18.46 -34.67
C ARG A 590 -15.09 18.85 -34.94
N LEU A 591 -14.35 19.27 -33.90
CA LEU A 591 -12.95 19.65 -34.02
C LEU A 591 -12.06 18.47 -34.46
N ARG A 592 -12.31 17.26 -33.95
CA ARG A 592 -11.61 16.04 -34.41
C ARG A 592 -11.86 15.76 -35.89
N ALA A 593 -13.12 15.87 -36.33
CA ALA A 593 -13.49 15.65 -37.72
C ALA A 593 -12.84 16.71 -38.63
N HIS A 594 -12.91 17.99 -38.24
CA HIS A 594 -12.30 19.09 -38.99
C HIS A 594 -10.78 18.95 -39.07
N LEU A 595 -10.11 18.60 -37.97
CA LEU A 595 -8.67 18.36 -37.95
C LEU A 595 -8.24 17.26 -38.92
N ARG A 596 -9.02 16.16 -39.00
CA ARG A 596 -8.75 15.08 -39.97
C ARG A 596 -8.90 15.55 -41.43
N VAL A 597 -9.84 16.44 -41.71
CA VAL A 597 -10.02 17.02 -43.06
C VAL A 597 -8.83 17.90 -43.42
N LEU A 598 -8.45 18.83 -42.53
CA LEU A 598 -7.30 19.72 -42.74
C LEU A 598 -5.99 18.94 -42.91
N ALA A 599 -5.75 17.92 -42.07
CA ALA A 599 -4.53 17.09 -42.17
C ALA A 599 -4.42 16.31 -43.49
N ARG A 600 -5.56 15.89 -44.06
CA ARG A 600 -5.59 15.25 -45.39
C ARG A 600 -5.36 16.27 -46.51
N GLY A 601 -5.91 17.48 -46.38
CA GLY A 601 -5.70 18.58 -47.33
C GLY A 601 -4.24 19.01 -47.40
N ASP A 602 -3.58 19.16 -46.25
CA ASP A 602 -2.16 19.50 -46.16
C ASP A 602 -1.28 18.38 -46.73
N ALA A 603 -1.56 17.11 -46.40
CA ALA A 603 -0.83 15.97 -46.98
C ALA A 603 -1.02 15.83 -48.50
N ALA A 604 -2.19 16.19 -49.03
CA ALA A 604 -2.43 16.24 -50.47
C ALA A 604 -1.70 17.43 -51.14
N ALA A 605 -1.62 18.59 -50.48
CA ALA A 605 -0.90 19.75 -50.97
C ALA A 605 0.63 19.55 -50.99
N ASP A 606 1.19 18.84 -50.00
CA ASP A 606 2.61 18.48 -49.96
C ASP A 606 2.97 17.46 -51.06
N ASN A 607 2.08 16.52 -51.38
CA ASN A 607 2.27 15.57 -52.49
C ASN A 607 2.13 16.19 -53.88
N VAL A 608 1.53 17.39 -54.00
CA VAL A 608 1.40 18.14 -55.26
C VAL A 608 2.56 19.12 -55.49
N ARG A 609 3.52 19.24 -54.54
CA ARG A 609 4.76 20.02 -54.68
C ARG A 609 6.05 19.18 -54.90
N PRO A 610 6.17 18.28 -55.90
CA PRO A 610 7.49 17.79 -56.32
C PRO A 610 8.26 18.76 -57.24
N ASP A 611 7.61 19.78 -57.82
CA ASP A 611 8.12 20.41 -59.07
C ASP A 611 8.50 21.90 -58.96
N MET A 612 9.15 22.29 -57.86
CA MET A 612 9.91 23.56 -57.80
C MET A 612 11.23 23.39 -57.05
N ARG A 613 12.07 22.46 -57.53
CA ARG A 613 13.52 22.60 -57.38
C ARG A 613 14.05 23.20 -58.68
N MET A 614 14.30 24.51 -58.68
CA MET A 614 15.18 25.10 -59.70
C MET A 614 16.57 24.47 -59.61
N PRO A 615 17.21 24.15 -60.74
CA PRO A 615 18.53 23.57 -60.76
C PRO A 615 19.58 24.65 -60.44
N LEU A 616 20.46 24.37 -59.48
CA LEU A 616 21.78 24.98 -59.42
C LEU A 616 22.53 24.56 -60.69
N GLN A 617 22.65 25.48 -61.65
CA GLN A 617 23.62 25.35 -62.74
C GLN A 617 24.98 25.84 -62.24
N VAL A 618 25.96 24.97 -62.46
CA VAL A 618 27.39 25.19 -62.32
C VAL A 618 27.86 26.13 -63.43
N GLN A 619 28.49 27.25 -63.06
CA GLN A 619 29.77 27.73 -63.61
C GLN A 619 30.58 28.35 -62.48
#